data_AF-D3TQG3-F1
#
_entry.id   AF-D3TQG3-F1
#
_cell.length_a   1.000
_cell.length_b   1.000
_cell.length_c   1.000
_cell.angle_alpha   90.00
_cell.angle_beta   90.00
_cell.angle_gamma   90.00
#
_symmetry.space_group_name_H-M   'P 1'
#
loop_
_entity.id
_entity.type
_entity.pdbx_description
1 polymer ?
#
loop_
_entity_poly.entity_id
_entity_poly.type
_entity_poly.pdbx_seq_one_letter_code
_entity_poly.pdbx_strand_id
1 'polypeptide(L)'
;MANIKYIFALAVIAVLAGTTFAIHCYQCESISNTKCGENFEADDVMKYDCSRVAPPRFLQSIFPIRNATGCMKKTLEAVNGHPQIIRSCYFGEISNTQTGCQADPSLPFVKQLSCDVCADNLCNSSNAAGPIALAIVAFFALARLLS
;
A
#
# COMPACT_ATOMS: atom_id res chain seq x y z
N MET A 1 -27.26 -35.88 10.99
CA MET A 1 -26.53 -35.10 12.02
C MET A 1 -25.02 -35.00 11.76
N ALA A 2 -24.38 -35.98 11.09
CA ALA A 2 -22.95 -35.92 10.78
C ALA A 2 -22.59 -34.82 9.76
N ASN A 3 -23.41 -34.62 8.71
CA ASN A 3 -23.15 -33.62 7.65
C ASN A 3 -23.05 -32.17 8.13
N ILE A 4 -23.86 -31.75 9.12
CA ILE A 4 -23.77 -30.39 9.67
C ILE A 4 -22.46 -30.16 10.41
N LYS A 5 -21.96 -31.18 11.13
CA LYS A 5 -20.67 -31.10 11.84
C LYS A 5 -19.50 -30.98 10.86
N TYR A 6 -19.55 -31.68 9.74
CA TYR A 6 -18.54 -31.58 8.69
C TYR A 6 -18.58 -30.24 7.97
N ILE A 7 -19.77 -29.69 7.68
CA ILE A 7 -19.92 -28.35 7.07
C ILE A 7 -19.39 -27.27 8.01
N PHE A 8 -19.70 -27.35 9.31
CA PHE A 8 -19.21 -26.40 10.30
C PHE A 8 -17.68 -26.48 10.46
N ALA A 9 -17.13 -27.69 10.48
CA ALA A 9 -15.67 -27.89 10.50
C ALA A 9 -14.99 -27.33 9.23
N LEU A 10 -15.59 -27.52 8.05
CA LEU A 10 -15.09 -26.97 6.78
C LEU A 10 -15.14 -25.45 6.75
N ALA A 11 -16.22 -24.84 7.24
CA ALA A 11 -16.34 -23.39 7.36
C ALA A 11 -15.31 -22.80 8.33
N VAL A 12 -15.09 -23.47 9.47
CA VAL A 12 -14.07 -23.07 10.46
C VAL A 12 -12.66 -23.19 9.89
N ILE A 13 -12.34 -24.25 9.14
CA ILE A 13 -11.04 -24.42 8.46
C ILE A 13 -10.83 -23.37 7.37
N ALA A 14 -11.87 -23.05 6.58
CA ALA A 14 -11.80 -22.02 5.54
C ALA A 14 -11.58 -20.61 6.11
N VAL A 15 -12.15 -20.31 7.29
CA VAL A 15 -11.93 -19.04 8.01
C VAL A 15 -10.56 -19.00 8.71
N LEU A 16 -10.06 -20.15 9.20
CA LEU A 16 -8.73 -20.28 9.82
C LEU A 16 -7.57 -20.40 8.82
N ALA A 17 -7.84 -20.61 7.53
CA ALA A 17 -6.84 -20.53 6.45
C ALA A 17 -6.39 -19.07 6.19
N GLY A 18 -6.31 -18.26 7.25
CA GLY A 18 -5.97 -16.86 7.27
C GLY A 18 -4.61 -16.59 6.63
N THR A 19 -4.69 -16.14 5.39
CA THR A 19 -3.94 -15.00 4.84
C THR A 19 -2.43 -15.03 5.03
N THR A 20 -1.75 -16.01 4.43
CA THR A 20 -0.37 -15.79 3.95
C THR A 20 -0.45 -15.25 2.52
N PHE A 21 -1.07 -14.07 2.36
CA PHE A 21 -1.00 -13.41 1.06
C PHE A 21 0.42 -12.89 0.87
N ALA A 22 1.09 -13.34 -0.19
CA ALA A 22 2.27 -12.66 -0.67
C ALA A 22 1.84 -11.22 -1.03
N ILE A 23 2.36 -10.24 -0.30
CA ILE A 23 2.04 -8.83 -0.50
C ILE A 23 2.63 -8.42 -1.84
N HIS A 24 1.77 -8.04 -2.77
CA HIS A 24 2.19 -7.43 -4.02
C HIS A 24 1.95 -5.93 -3.94
N CYS A 25 2.92 -5.14 -4.37
CA CYS A 25 2.80 -3.68 -4.44
C CYS A 25 3.23 -3.19 -5.82
N TYR A 26 2.79 -2.00 -6.19
CA TYR A 26 3.41 -1.30 -7.30
C TYR A 26 4.77 -0.75 -6.87
N GLN A 27 5.79 -0.99 -7.69
CA GLN A 27 7.14 -0.47 -7.55
C GLN A 27 7.50 0.36 -8.77
N CYS A 28 7.57 1.68 -8.59
CA CYS A 28 7.87 2.61 -9.67
C CYS A 28 8.21 4.00 -9.14
N GLU A 29 8.85 4.80 -9.99
CA GLU A 29 9.09 6.22 -9.74
C GLU A 29 8.56 7.03 -10.93
N SER A 30 7.86 8.12 -10.64
CA SER A 30 7.31 9.03 -11.65
C SER A 30 8.38 9.72 -12.53
N ILE A 31 9.61 9.83 -12.05
CA ILE A 31 10.74 10.39 -12.83
C ILE A 31 11.14 9.45 -13.96
N SER A 32 11.15 8.14 -13.71
CA SER A 32 11.58 7.14 -14.69
C SER A 32 10.42 6.58 -15.51
N ASN A 33 9.19 6.64 -14.97
CA ASN A 33 8.00 6.12 -15.63
C ASN A 33 6.81 7.05 -15.42
N THR A 34 6.35 7.69 -16.50
CA THR A 34 5.24 8.66 -16.49
C THR A 34 3.92 8.06 -15.99
N LYS A 35 3.71 6.75 -16.20
CA LYS A 35 2.54 6.02 -15.67
C LYS A 35 2.51 5.93 -14.15
N CYS A 36 3.64 6.18 -13.48
CA CYS A 36 3.75 6.23 -12.03
C CYS A 36 3.46 7.63 -11.44
N GLY A 37 2.97 8.56 -12.25
CA GLY A 37 2.66 9.94 -11.80
C GLY A 37 1.43 10.04 -10.88
N GLU A 38 0.92 11.28 -10.79
CA GLU A 38 -0.33 11.60 -10.07
C GLU A 38 -1.51 10.85 -10.68
N ASN A 39 -1.60 10.87 -12.02
CA ASN A 39 -2.50 10.04 -12.79
C ASN A 39 -1.86 8.66 -12.95
N PHE A 40 -2.09 7.81 -11.96
CA PHE A 40 -1.52 6.47 -11.95
C PHE A 40 -2.16 5.57 -13.02
N GLU A 41 -1.32 5.02 -13.89
CA GLU A 41 -1.70 4.00 -14.86
C GLU A 41 -1.04 2.68 -14.46
N ALA A 42 -1.85 1.77 -13.90
CA ALA A 42 -1.36 0.46 -13.48
C ALA A 42 -0.79 -0.33 -14.66
N ASP A 43 0.42 -0.86 -14.49
CA ASP A 43 1.10 -1.72 -15.46
C ASP A 43 1.60 -2.98 -14.76
N ASP A 44 1.52 -4.13 -15.43
CA ASP A 44 1.94 -5.42 -14.87
C ASP A 44 3.44 -5.44 -14.56
N VAL A 45 4.26 -4.71 -15.33
CA VAL A 45 5.70 -4.61 -15.09
C VAL A 45 6.05 -3.88 -13.79
N MET A 46 5.12 -3.11 -13.23
CA MET A 46 5.29 -2.41 -11.96
C MET A 46 4.87 -3.26 -10.76
N LYS A 47 4.15 -4.38 -10.97
CA LYS A 47 3.70 -5.24 -9.88
C LYS A 47 4.88 -6.08 -9.38
N TYR A 48 5.11 -6.05 -8.08
CA TYR A 48 6.25 -6.72 -7.48
C TYR A 48 5.84 -7.50 -6.24
N ASP A 49 6.36 -8.72 -6.13
CA ASP A 49 6.26 -9.56 -4.93
C ASP A 49 7.21 -9.02 -3.85
N CYS A 50 6.65 -8.44 -2.78
CA CYS A 50 7.43 -7.81 -1.73
C CYS A 50 8.24 -8.79 -0.88
N SER A 51 7.98 -10.10 -0.98
CA SER A 51 8.83 -11.12 -0.33
C SER A 51 10.22 -11.23 -0.97
N ARG A 52 10.39 -10.70 -2.19
CA ARG A 52 11.63 -10.75 -2.98
C ARG A 52 12.42 -9.45 -2.97
N VAL A 53 11.99 -8.49 -2.15
CA VAL A 53 12.53 -7.13 -2.13
C VAL A 53 13.28 -6.94 -0.83
N ALA A 54 14.55 -6.56 -0.93
CA ALA A 54 15.35 -6.26 0.25
C ALA A 54 14.96 -4.88 0.84
N PRO A 55 15.01 -4.71 2.17
CA PRO A 55 14.80 -3.41 2.79
C PRO A 55 15.87 -2.41 2.33
N PRO A 56 15.52 -1.12 2.16
CA PRO A 56 16.51 -0.06 1.93
C PRO A 56 17.61 -0.05 3.01
N ARG A 57 18.86 0.16 2.60
CA ARG A 57 20.04 0.05 3.50
C ARG A 57 19.94 0.97 4.72
N PHE A 58 19.40 2.17 4.56
CA PHE A 58 19.26 3.13 5.66
C PHE A 58 18.25 2.69 6.73
N LEU A 59 17.34 1.77 6.43
CA LEU A 59 16.42 1.17 7.41
C LEU A 59 17.04 -0.04 8.13
N GLN A 60 18.05 -0.68 7.54
CA GLN A 60 18.68 -1.89 8.10
C GLN A 60 19.49 -1.62 9.38
N SER A 61 19.98 -0.39 9.58
CA SER A 61 20.76 -0.02 10.77
C SER A 61 19.91 0.21 12.02
N ILE A 62 18.60 0.43 11.86
CA ILE A 62 17.71 0.86 12.96
C ILE A 62 16.93 -0.32 13.53
N PHE A 63 16.61 -1.34 12.72
CA PHE A 63 15.83 -2.50 13.15
C PHE A 63 16.15 -3.75 12.32
N PRO A 64 15.98 -4.98 12.86
CA PRO A 64 16.02 -6.20 12.08
C PRO A 64 14.75 -6.37 11.23
N ILE A 65 14.37 -5.36 10.45
CA ILE A 65 13.20 -5.43 9.55
C ILE A 65 13.59 -6.32 8.39
N ARG A 66 13.13 -7.57 8.41
CA ARG A 66 13.46 -8.54 7.36
C ARG A 66 12.43 -8.56 6.24
N ASN A 67 11.17 -8.32 6.56
CA ASN A 67 10.06 -8.49 5.62
C ASN A 67 9.31 -7.18 5.42
N ALA A 68 8.87 -6.97 4.18
CA ALA A 68 7.89 -5.93 3.89
C ALA A 68 6.58 -6.24 4.61
N THR A 69 5.95 -5.21 5.16
CA THR A 69 4.71 -5.31 5.93
C THR A 69 3.51 -4.76 5.17
N GLY A 70 3.73 -3.99 4.09
CA GLY A 70 2.66 -3.43 3.27
C GLY A 70 3.19 -2.74 2.01
N CYS A 71 2.38 -1.85 1.44
CA CYS A 71 2.74 -0.98 0.34
C CYS A 71 2.86 0.46 0.80
N MET A 72 3.65 1.24 0.08
CA MET A 72 3.90 2.65 0.34
C MET A 72 3.74 3.47 -0.94
N LYS A 73 3.23 4.69 -0.78
CA LYS A 73 3.30 5.77 -1.77
C LYS A 73 3.91 7.00 -1.09
N LYS A 74 5.10 7.42 -1.54
CA LYS A 74 5.76 8.66 -1.13
C LYS A 74 5.55 9.73 -2.20
N THR A 75 5.27 10.95 -1.74
CA THR A 75 5.24 12.15 -2.59
C THR A 75 6.33 13.09 -2.12
N LEU A 76 7.19 13.50 -3.03
CA LEU A 76 8.35 14.34 -2.77
C LEU A 76 8.19 15.66 -3.55
N GLU A 77 8.64 16.75 -2.97
CA GLU A 77 8.75 18.03 -3.67
C GLU A 77 9.86 17.91 -4.73
N ALA A 78 9.52 18.15 -6.00
CA ALA A 78 10.53 18.18 -7.06
C ALA A 78 10.98 19.61 -7.36
N VAL A 79 12.21 19.72 -7.85
CA VAL A 79 12.85 21.00 -8.18
C VAL A 79 12.13 21.75 -9.31
N ASN A 80 11.42 21.04 -10.19
CA ASN A 80 10.69 21.62 -11.33
C ASN A 80 9.22 22.00 -11.00
N GLY A 81 8.78 21.89 -9.75
CA GLY A 81 7.42 22.21 -9.31
C GLY A 81 6.38 21.10 -9.51
N HIS A 82 6.72 19.97 -10.13
CA HIS A 82 5.82 18.81 -10.24
C HIS A 82 6.19 17.73 -9.22
N PRO A 83 5.30 17.32 -8.31
CA PRO A 83 5.66 16.38 -7.25
C PRO A 83 6.16 15.03 -7.81
N GLN A 84 7.29 14.56 -7.30
CA GLN A 84 7.80 13.23 -7.60
C GLN A 84 7.06 12.21 -6.72
N ILE A 85 6.41 11.25 -7.37
CA ILE A 85 5.78 10.11 -6.71
C ILE A 85 6.67 8.87 -6.81
N ILE A 86 6.79 8.16 -5.68
CA ILE A 86 7.47 6.86 -5.56
C ILE A 86 6.48 5.88 -4.94
N ARG A 87 6.30 4.73 -5.59
CA ARG A 87 5.54 3.59 -5.05
C ARG A 87 6.51 2.46 -4.76
N SER A 88 6.40 1.85 -3.59
CA SER A 88 7.27 0.73 -3.21
C SER A 88 6.62 -0.21 -2.21
N CYS A 89 7.29 -1.33 -1.92
CA CYS A 89 7.02 -2.09 -0.71
C CYS A 89 7.38 -1.26 0.53
N TYR A 90 6.64 -1.44 1.61
CA TYR A 90 6.84 -0.77 2.89
C TYR A 90 7.53 -1.69 3.89
N PHE A 91 8.54 -1.17 4.57
CA PHE A 91 9.32 -1.87 5.59
C PHE A 91 9.20 -1.10 6.91
N GLY A 92 8.44 -1.62 7.86
CA GLY A 92 8.19 -0.99 9.15
C GLY A 92 6.86 -1.41 9.77
N GLU A 93 6.42 -0.74 10.82
CA GLU A 93 5.10 -0.96 11.39
C GLU A 93 4.07 -0.09 10.67
N ILE A 94 2.92 -0.66 10.28
CA ILE A 94 1.85 0.11 9.62
C ILE A 94 1.15 1.03 10.63
N SER A 95 1.09 0.62 11.91
CA SER A 95 0.56 1.45 13.01
C SER A 95 1.46 2.64 13.37
N ASN A 96 2.75 2.59 13.01
CA ASN A 96 3.69 3.67 13.24
C ASN A 96 4.58 3.88 12.00
N THR A 97 4.13 4.77 11.13
CA THR A 97 4.78 5.01 9.84
C THR A 97 6.03 5.87 9.92
N GLN A 98 6.35 6.50 11.06
CA GLN A 98 7.47 7.44 11.16
C GLN A 98 8.79 6.84 10.69
N THR A 99 9.10 5.61 11.13
CA THR A 99 10.37 4.96 10.81
C THR A 99 10.44 4.53 9.35
N GLY A 100 9.42 3.85 8.82
CA GLY A 100 9.42 3.36 7.43
C GLY A 100 9.25 4.49 6.38
N CYS A 101 8.62 5.59 6.78
CA CYS A 101 8.48 6.79 5.96
C CYS A 101 9.64 7.78 6.09
N GLN A 102 10.73 7.45 6.78
CA GLN A 102 11.90 8.33 6.79
C GLN A 102 12.41 8.58 5.37
N ALA A 103 12.82 9.83 5.13
CA ALA A 103 13.52 10.20 3.91
C ALA A 103 14.91 9.53 3.90
N ASP A 104 15.41 9.21 2.71
CA ASP A 104 16.77 8.68 2.58
C ASP A 104 17.77 9.75 3.05
N PRO A 105 18.57 9.50 4.10
CA PRO A 105 19.52 10.47 4.61
C PRO A 105 20.60 10.86 3.59
N SER A 106 20.80 10.08 2.53
CA SER A 106 21.69 10.42 1.42
C SER A 106 21.13 11.48 0.47
N LEU A 107 19.83 11.79 0.58
CA LEU A 107 19.12 12.80 -0.23
C LEU A 107 18.54 13.92 0.65
N PRO A 108 19.39 14.69 1.37
CA PRO A 108 18.95 15.63 2.41
C PRO A 108 18.14 16.83 1.89
N PHE A 109 18.18 17.11 0.58
CA PHE A 109 17.50 18.24 -0.05
C PHE A 109 16.10 17.88 -0.59
N VAL A 110 15.68 16.63 -0.43
CA VAL A 110 14.38 16.17 -0.91
C VAL A 110 13.35 16.32 0.21
N LYS A 111 12.43 17.27 0.05
CA LYS A 111 11.33 17.45 1.00
C LYS A 111 10.23 16.43 0.73
N GLN A 112 9.95 15.56 1.69
CA GLN A 112 8.79 14.66 1.62
C GLN A 112 7.50 15.44 1.93
N LEU A 113 6.55 15.39 0.99
CA LEU A 113 5.23 16.01 1.12
C LEU A 113 4.22 15.06 1.76
N SER A 114 4.22 13.78 1.37
CA SER A 114 3.35 12.76 1.95
C SER A 114 4.00 11.37 1.94
N CYS A 115 3.53 10.51 2.83
CA CYS A 115 3.84 9.09 2.85
C CYS A 115 2.61 8.31 3.28
N ASP A 116 1.97 7.64 2.32
CA ASP A 116 0.76 6.85 2.52
C ASP A 116 1.13 5.37 2.55
N VAL A 117 0.67 4.66 3.59
CA VAL A 117 1.00 3.24 3.82
C VAL A 117 -0.30 2.44 3.94
N CYS A 118 -0.33 1.26 3.33
CA CYS A 118 -1.50 0.36 3.35
C CYS A 118 -1.04 -1.11 3.34
N ALA A 119 -1.91 -2.02 3.81
CA ALA A 119 -1.56 -3.44 4.00
C ALA A 119 -2.09 -4.37 2.88
N ASP A 120 -3.08 -3.91 2.10
CA ASP A 120 -3.75 -4.75 1.11
C ASP A 120 -2.91 -4.94 -0.16
N ASN A 121 -3.19 -6.01 -0.90
CA ASN A 121 -2.54 -6.25 -2.19
C ASN A 121 -2.79 -5.09 -3.17
N LEU A 122 -1.70 -4.58 -3.75
CA LEU A 122 -1.69 -3.53 -4.77
C LEU A 122 -2.40 -2.23 -4.33
N CYS A 123 -2.51 -2.00 -3.02
CA CYS A 123 -3.27 -0.90 -2.43
C CYS A 123 -2.66 0.48 -2.71
N ASN A 124 -1.36 0.55 -3.04
CA ASN A 124 -0.67 1.78 -3.41
C ASN A 124 -0.96 2.24 -4.85
N SER A 125 -1.97 1.68 -5.52
CA SER A 125 -2.49 2.19 -6.79
C SER A 125 -3.20 3.54 -6.66
N SER A 126 -3.93 3.75 -5.56
CA SER A 126 -4.87 4.87 -5.45
C SER A 126 -4.29 6.09 -4.73
N ASN A 127 -4.84 7.27 -5.06
CA ASN A 127 -4.93 8.37 -4.09
C ASN A 127 -6.06 8.01 -3.11
N ALA A 128 -5.89 8.30 -1.82
CA ALA A 128 -6.77 7.93 -0.70
C ALA A 128 -8.26 8.39 -0.79
N ALA A 129 -8.74 8.88 -1.94
CA ALA A 129 -10.09 9.40 -2.14
C ALA A 129 -11.17 8.34 -2.43
N GLY A 130 -10.79 7.09 -2.75
CA GLY A 130 -11.73 6.02 -3.13
C GLY A 130 -12.84 5.70 -2.11
N PRO A 131 -12.54 5.53 -0.81
CA PRO A 131 -13.55 5.16 0.18
C PRO A 131 -14.57 6.26 0.47
N ILE A 132 -14.14 7.52 0.39
CA ILE A 132 -14.98 8.68 0.73
C ILE A 132 -16.07 8.89 -0.32
N ALA A 133 -15.72 8.77 -1.61
CA ALA A 133 -16.69 8.90 -2.70
C ALA A 133 -17.77 7.81 -2.66
N LEU A 134 -17.39 6.56 -2.33
CA LEU A 134 -18.33 5.45 -2.23
C LEU A 134 -19.32 5.62 -1.06
N ALA A 135 -18.83 6.10 0.08
CA ALA A 135 -19.66 6.37 1.26
C ALA A 135 -20.67 7.49 1.00
N ILE A 136 -20.28 8.55 0.29
CA ILE A 136 -21.17 9.65 -0.10
C ILE A 136 -22.28 9.15 -1.02
N VAL A 137 -21.94 8.35 -2.05
CA VAL A 137 -22.94 7.79 -2.98
C VAL A 137 -23.90 6.84 -2.24
N ALA A 138 -23.39 5.98 -1.36
CA ALA A 138 -24.20 5.08 -0.55
C ALA A 138 -25.17 5.84 0.36
N PHE A 139 -24.72 6.92 1.00
CA PHE A 139 -25.56 7.77 1.84
C PHE A 139 -26.71 8.40 1.05
N PHE A 140 -26.43 8.97 -0.14
CA PHE A 140 -27.48 9.55 -0.98
C PHE A 140 -28.43 8.50 -1.56
N ALA A 141 -27.94 7.30 -1.90
CA ALA A 141 -28.78 6.21 -2.37
C ALA A 141 -29.74 5.70 -1.27
N LEU A 142 -29.24 5.54 -0.04
CA LEU A 142 -30.04 5.18 1.13
C LEU A 142 -31.08 6.26 1.47
N ALA A 143 -30.69 7.54 1.42
CA ALA A 143 -31.60 8.66 1.67
C ALA A 143 -32.76 8.70 0.67
N ARG A 144 -32.52 8.35 -0.60
CA ARG A 144 -33.56 8.28 -1.65
C ARG A 144 -34.50 7.07 -1.51
N LEU A 145 -34.02 5.96 -0.95
CA LEU A 145 -34.85 4.78 -0.71
C LEU A 145 -35.77 4.94 0.52
N LEU A 146 -35.42 5.84 1.43
CA LEU A 146 -36.13 6.09 2.68
C LEU A 146 -37.03 7.34 2.64
N SER A 147 -37.06 8.06 1.52
CA SER A 147 -37.90 9.26 1.28
C SER A 147 -39.11 8.97 0.43
#